data_AF-A0A838JGE2-F1
#
_entry.id   AF-A0A838JGE2-F1
#
_cell.length_a   1.000
_cell.length_b   1.000
_cell.length_c   1.000
_cell.angle_alpha   90.00
_cell.angle_beta   90.00
_cell.angle_gamma   90.00
#
_symmetry.space_group_name_H-M   'P 1'
#
loop_
_entity.id
_entity.type
_entity.pdbx_description
1 polymer ?
#
loop_
_entity_poly.entity_id
_entity_poly.type
_entity_poly.pdbx_seq_one_letter_code
_entity_poly.pdbx_strand_id
1 'polypeptide(L)' 'LLLCSDGLWEMVRDDALEKLVASSAHNPAQLSAILVQAALNHGGSDNISVVAVGFLQGKA' A
#
# COMPACT_ATOMS: atom_id res chain seq x y z
N LEU A 1 5.90 -1.67 -7.62
CA LEU A 1 5.38 -0.30 -7.87
C LEU A 1 4.10 -0.14 -7.08
N LEU A 2 3.92 1.01 -6.43
CA LEU A 2 2.69 1.37 -5.71
C LEU A 2 2.15 2.67 -6.29
N LEU A 3 0.87 2.68 -6.65
CA LEU A 3 0.12 3.90 -6.98
C LEU A 3 -1.03 4.02 -5.97
N CYS A 4 -1.31 5.23 -5.50
CA CYS A 4 -2.37 5.46 -4.51
C CYS A 4 -2.94 6.88 -4.61
N SER A 5 -4.17 7.05 -4.10
CA SER A 5 -4.78 8.38 -3.89
C SER A 5 -4.26 9.06 -2.62
N ASP A 6 -4.53 10.36 -2.50
CA ASP A 6 -4.43 11.17 -1.27
C ASP A 6 -5.14 10.58 -0.07
N GLY A 7 -6.31 9.97 -0.27
CA GLY A 7 -6.98 9.20 0.78
C GLY A 7 -6.09 8.12 1.45
N LEU A 8 -5.04 7.61 0.78
CA LEU A 8 -4.05 6.72 1.41
C LEU A 8 -2.91 7.50 2.09
N TRP A 9 -2.12 8.27 1.33
CA TRP A 9 -0.86 8.83 1.84
C TRP A 9 -1.06 9.95 2.86
N GLU A 10 -2.27 10.53 2.92
CA GLU A 10 -2.63 11.43 4.00
C GLU A 10 -2.87 10.71 5.32
N MET A 11 -3.42 9.49 5.26
CA MET A 11 -3.76 8.67 6.43
C MET A 11 -2.59 7.79 6.90
N VAL A 12 -1.74 7.36 5.97
CA VAL A 12 -0.59 6.49 6.22
C VAL A 12 0.68 7.17 5.70
N ARG A 13 1.46 7.74 6.61
CA ARG A 13 2.68 8.50 6.27
C ARG A 13 3.84 7.59 5.91
N ASP A 14 4.84 8.17 5.22
CA ASP A 14 5.92 7.46 4.51
C ASP A 14 6.59 6.36 5.34
N ASP A 15 6.98 6.64 6.60
CA ASP A 15 7.62 5.65 7.47
C ASP A 15 6.77 4.40 7.73
N ALA A 16 5.45 4.57 7.87
CA ALA A 16 4.52 3.47 8.06
C ALA A 16 4.26 2.74 6.74
N LEU A 17 4.13 3.49 5.64
CA LEU A 17 3.94 2.97 4.30
C LEU A 17 5.11 2.06 3.89
N GLU A 18 6.36 2.51 4.11
CA GLU A 18 7.58 1.74 3.82
C GLU A 18 7.60 0.40 4.57
N LYS A 19 7.27 0.41 5.87
CA LYS A 19 7.22 -0.81 6.70
C LYS A 19 6.19 -1.80 6.16
N LEU A 20 5.01 -1.32 5.78
CA LEU A 20 3.94 -2.15 5.23
C LEU A 20 4.34 -2.73 3.88
N VAL A 21 4.91 -1.91 2.99
CA VAL A 21 5.41 -2.37 1.69
C VAL A 21 6.51 -3.42 1.85
N ALA A 22 7.48 -3.20 2.74
CA ALA A 22 8.56 -4.15 3.01
C ALA A 22 8.04 -5.49 3.55
N SER A 23 7.02 -5.47 4.41
CA SER A 23 6.43 -6.69 5.01
C SER A 23 5.71 -7.59 4.00
N SER A 24 5.19 -7.01 2.91
CA SER A 24 4.27 -7.68 1.97
C SER A 24 4.72 -7.60 0.51
N ALA A 25 6.00 -7.32 0.26
CA ALA A 25 6.55 -7.06 -1.08
C ALA A 25 6.32 -8.19 -2.10
N HIS A 26 6.19 -9.43 -1.65
CA HIS A 26 6.00 -10.61 -2.50
C HIS A 26 4.53 -10.91 -2.82
N ASN A 27 3.58 -10.18 -2.22
CA ASN A 27 2.15 -10.40 -2.42
C ASN A 27 1.41 -9.07 -2.62
N PRO A 28 1.33 -8.57 -3.88
CA PRO A 28 0.70 -7.29 -4.19
C PRO A 28 -0.77 -7.21 -3.77
N ALA A 29 -1.52 -8.32 -3.85
CA ALA A 29 -2.92 -8.37 -3.45
C ALA A 29 -3.08 -8.21 -1.93
N GLN A 30 -2.22 -8.84 -1.14
CA GLN A 30 -2.18 -8.64 0.31
C GLN A 30 -1.72 -7.22 0.67
N LEU A 31 -0.71 -6.70 -0.03
CA LEU A 31 -0.21 -5.35 0.20
C LEU A 31 -1.31 -4.31 0.01
N SER A 32 -2.06 -4.37 -1.10
CA SER A 32 -3.16 -3.42 -1.35
C SER A 32 -4.24 -3.49 -0.26
N ALA A 33 -4.62 -4.70 0.17
CA ALA A 33 -5.61 -4.87 1.24
C ALA A 33 -5.14 -4.30 2.59
N ILE A 34 -3.87 -4.55 2.97
CA ILE A 34 -3.28 -4.02 4.20
C ILE A 34 -3.22 -2.49 4.17
N LEU A 35 -2.84 -1.89 3.04
CA LEU A 35 -2.76 -0.43 2.90
C LEU A 35 -4.13 0.23 3.01
N VAL A 36 -5.16 -0.34 2.39
CA VAL A 36 -6.55 0.15 2.53
C VAL A 36 -6.99 0.06 3.99
N GLN A 37 -6.76 -1.08 4.65
CA GLN A 37 -7.13 -1.25 6.05
C GLN A 37 -6.37 -0.29 6.97
N ALA A 38 -5.09 -0.04 6.70
CA ALA A 38 -4.30 0.93 7.43
C ALA A 38 -4.91 2.34 7.33
N ALA A 39 -5.25 2.81 6.13
CA ALA A 39 -5.90 4.13 5.98
C ALA A 39 -7.25 4.22 6.71
N LEU A 40 -8.07 3.17 6.64
CA LEU A 40 -9.35 3.11 7.38
C LEU A 40 -9.13 3.18 8.89
N ASN A 41 -8.12 2.48 9.42
CA ASN A 41 -7.79 2.49 10.84
C ASN A 41 -7.28 3.86 11.34
N HIS A 42 -6.76 4.70 10.43
CA HIS A 42 -6.33 6.08 10.73
C HIS A 42 -7.44 7.12 10.50
N GLY A 43 -8.68 6.67 10.28
CA GLY A 43 -9.87 7.52 10.22
C GLY A 43 -10.60 7.48 8.87
N GLY A 44 -9.93 7.07 7.78
CA GLY A 44 -10.56 6.92 6.47
C GLY A 44 -11.27 8.19 6.00
N SER A 45 -10.61 9.33 6.10
CA SER A 45 -11.23 10.65 5.87
C SER A 45 -11.63 10.93 4.41
N ASP A 46 -11.22 10.08 3.47
CA ASP A 46 -11.49 10.23 2.04
C ASP A 46 -11.55 8.87 1.33
N ASN A 47 -11.90 8.85 0.05
CA ASN A 47 -11.87 7.69 -0.82
C ASN A 47 -10.45 7.14 -0.98
N ILE A 48 -10.28 5.87 -0.62
CA ILE A 48 -8.98 5.18 -0.67
C ILE A 48 -8.91 4.32 -1.94
N SER A 49 -7.91 4.57 -2.79
CA SER A 49 -7.60 3.75 -3.96
C SER A 49 -6.13 3.35 -3.96
N VAL A 50 -5.84 2.07 -4.20
CA VAL A 50 -4.48 1.51 -4.19
C VAL A 50 -4.29 0.54 -5.35
N VAL A 51 -3.18 0.68 -6.09
CA VAL A 51 -2.73 -0.27 -7.11
C VAL A 51 -1.32 -0.73 -6.74
N ALA A 52 -1.18 -2.01 -6.44
CA ALA A 52 0.11 -2.65 -6.15
C ALA A 52 0.50 -3.57 -7.30
N VAL A 53 1.70 -3.38 -7.84
CA VAL A 53 2.28 -4.20 -8.92
C VAL A 53 3.57 -4.83 -8.43
N GLY A 54 3.59 -6.17 -8.42
CA GLY A 54 4.78 -6.97 -8.18
C GLY A 54 5.57 -7.16 -9.47
N PHE A 55 6.90 -7.09 -9.38
CA PHE A 55 7.78 -7.40 -10.51
C PHE A 55 8.29 -8.82 -10.34
N LEU A 56 8.10 -9.65 -11.36
CA LEU A 56 8.80 -10.93 -11.43
C LEU A 56 10.26 -10.63 -11.81
N GLN A 57 11.21 -10.95 -10.93
CA GLN A 57 12.60 -10.97 -11.34
C GLN A 57 12.79 -12.19 -12.26
N GLY A 58 12.95 -11.92 -13.56
CA GLY A 58 13.40 -12.95 -14.49
C GLY A 58 14.79 -13.42 -14.07
N LYS A 59 14.97 -14.73 -13.89
CA LYS A 59 16.32 -15.30 -13.81
C LYS A 59 16.97 -15.08 -15.18
N ALA A 60 18.04 -14.28 -15.22
CA ALA A 60 18.96 -14.23 -16.35
C ALA A 60 19.68 -15.57 -16.48
#